data_AF-A0A6P0NHP2-F1
#
_entry.id   AF-A0A6P0NHP2-F1
#
_cell.length_a   1.000
_cell.length_b   1.000
_cell.length_c   1.000
_cell.angle_alpha   90.00
_cell.angle_beta   90.00
_cell.angle_gamma   90.00
#
_symmetry.space_group_name_H-M   'P 1'
#
loop_
_entity.id
_entity.type
_entity.pdbx_description
1 polymer ?
#
loop_
_entity_poly.entity_id
_entity_poly.type
_entity_poly.pdbx_seq_one_letter_code
_entity_poly.pdbx_strand_id
1 'polypeptide(L)'
;PISRQCDDQALELYRELEQKVEQLVQPPEETLEELNQWLKVIPQRAFNYAKYLRDMKDHRTAITTNIHNYTAKLEQIKALSLPKDDLAFLETFLDRTCKQFQTQIRVDLNYLRPGQDLFEQMTATIRGMIEVKQAESDRNLQQTLQANEAAAQKREQKLELVITTVGTGLAVSGISSQVASDATERILSVSKQDANLPSYVGYSFLDIVFHLLVGVILATPVGIIAWWWRRKPK
;
A
#
# COMPACT_ATOMS: atom_id res chain seq x y z
N PRO A 1 18.82 -31.44 16.33
CA PRO A 1 17.49 -31.81 16.89
C PRO A 1 16.49 -30.72 16.50
N ILE A 2 15.21 -31.08 16.26
CA ILE A 2 14.18 -30.16 15.72
C ILE A 2 14.04 -28.89 16.58
N SER A 3 14.15 -29.01 17.92
CA SER A 3 14.14 -27.85 18.83
C SER A 3 15.23 -26.81 18.58
N ARG A 4 16.43 -27.20 18.12
CA ARG A 4 17.48 -26.22 17.77
C ARG A 4 17.17 -25.51 16.47
N GLN A 5 16.60 -26.22 15.51
CA GLN A 5 16.18 -25.62 14.25
C GLN A 5 15.08 -24.57 14.46
N CYS A 6 14.11 -24.84 15.34
CA CYS A 6 13.08 -23.85 15.69
C CYS A 6 13.69 -22.61 16.36
N ASP A 7 14.68 -22.79 17.24
CA ASP A 7 15.41 -21.70 17.89
C ASP A 7 16.17 -20.85 16.87
N ASP A 8 16.96 -21.49 16.00
CA ASP A 8 17.72 -20.82 14.95
C ASP A 8 16.79 -20.00 14.02
N GLN A 9 15.65 -20.57 13.63
CA GLN A 9 14.66 -19.90 12.78
C GLN A 9 13.95 -18.73 13.48
N ALA A 10 13.63 -18.88 14.77
CA ALA A 10 13.07 -17.79 15.55
C ALA A 10 14.08 -16.65 15.73
N LEU A 11 15.34 -16.98 16.01
CA LEU A 11 16.42 -16.01 16.18
C LEU A 11 16.71 -15.24 14.88
N GLU A 12 16.67 -15.92 13.73
CA GLU A 12 16.81 -15.28 12.42
C GLU A 12 15.70 -14.24 12.20
N LEU A 13 14.44 -14.62 12.39
CA LEU A 13 13.30 -13.71 12.25
C LEU A 13 13.36 -12.54 13.25
N TYR A 14 13.84 -12.79 14.47
CA TYR A 14 14.01 -11.76 15.50
C TYR A 14 15.08 -10.73 15.10
N ARG A 15 16.23 -11.17 14.59
CA ARG A 15 17.30 -10.27 14.13
C ARG A 15 16.89 -9.42 12.94
N GLU A 16 16.20 -10.03 11.97
CA GLU A 16 15.64 -9.29 10.83
C GLU A 16 14.64 -8.22 11.30
N LEU A 17 13.84 -8.53 12.32
CA LEU A 17 12.89 -7.59 12.90
C LEU A 17 13.60 -6.41 13.57
N GLU A 18 14.58 -6.68 14.44
CA GLU A 18 15.36 -5.61 15.11
C GLU A 18 16.02 -4.67 14.09
N GLN A 19 16.66 -5.22 13.06
CA GLN A 19 17.29 -4.43 12.01
C GLN A 19 16.28 -3.53 11.29
N LYS A 20 15.07 -4.02 11.02
CA LYS A 20 14.03 -3.23 10.35
C LYS A 20 13.43 -2.16 11.26
N VAL A 21 13.30 -2.43 12.54
CA VAL A 21 12.85 -1.42 13.52
C VAL A 21 13.84 -0.26 13.57
N GLU A 22 15.15 -0.53 13.54
CA GLU A 22 16.17 0.52 13.47
C GLU A 22 16.05 1.39 12.21
N GLN A 23 15.73 0.77 11.06
CA GLN A 23 15.51 1.50 9.80
C GLN A 23 14.30 2.44 9.88
N LEU A 24 13.19 1.98 10.48
CA LEU A 24 11.94 2.74 10.62
C LEU A 24 12.02 3.95 11.57
N VAL A 25 13.02 4.00 12.46
CA VAL A 25 13.21 5.12 13.41
C VAL A 25 13.91 6.31 12.75
N GLN A 26 14.57 6.11 11.61
CA GLN A 26 15.12 7.19 10.78
C GLN A 26 13.98 7.96 10.09
N PRO A 27 14.15 9.24 9.71
CA PRO A 27 13.12 9.98 8.98
C PRO A 27 12.65 9.17 7.76
N PRO A 28 11.34 8.98 7.55
CA PRO A 28 10.87 7.92 6.66
C PRO A 28 11.02 8.36 5.19
N GLU A 29 12.15 7.98 4.59
CA GLU A 29 12.36 8.04 3.14
C GLU A 29 11.50 7.01 2.40
N GLU A 30 10.90 6.03 3.10
CA GLU A 30 10.10 4.98 2.50
C GLU A 30 8.89 5.55 1.74
N THR A 31 8.72 5.06 0.52
CA THR A 31 7.57 5.34 -0.33
C THR A 31 6.32 4.63 0.19
N LEU A 32 5.14 5.13 -0.19
CA LEU A 32 3.87 4.49 0.13
C LEU A 32 3.82 3.04 -0.41
N GLU A 33 4.47 2.77 -1.54
CA GLU A 33 4.56 1.43 -2.13
C GLU A 33 5.40 0.49 -1.26
N GLU A 34 6.56 0.93 -0.77
CA GLU A 34 7.42 0.13 0.11
C GLU A 34 6.72 -0.21 1.42
N LEU A 35 6.04 0.76 2.05
CA LEU A 35 5.27 0.53 3.27
C LEU A 35 4.14 -0.49 3.04
N ASN A 36 3.43 -0.42 1.92
CA ASN A 36 2.40 -1.38 1.56
C ASN A 36 2.96 -2.79 1.31
N GLN A 37 4.15 -2.88 0.69
CA GLN A 37 4.83 -4.18 0.52
C GLN A 37 5.23 -4.77 1.87
N TRP A 38 5.75 -3.97 2.78
CA TRP A 38 6.12 -4.43 4.11
C TRP A 38 4.89 -4.89 4.90
N LEU A 39 3.77 -4.16 4.82
CA LEU A 39 2.52 -4.55 5.47
C LEU A 39 1.97 -5.90 4.99
N LYS A 40 2.30 -6.33 3.76
CA LYS A 40 1.95 -7.66 3.25
C LYS A 40 2.84 -8.77 3.82
N VAL A 41 4.12 -8.48 4.05
CA VAL A 41 5.13 -9.50 4.41
C VAL A 41 5.26 -9.69 5.92
N ILE A 42 5.21 -8.61 6.69
CA ILE A 42 5.45 -8.63 8.14
C ILE A 42 4.47 -9.53 8.90
N PRO A 43 3.15 -9.50 8.63
CA PRO A 43 2.21 -10.39 9.30
C PRO A 43 2.55 -11.87 9.08
N GLN A 44 2.96 -12.25 7.87
CA GLN A 44 3.35 -13.63 7.57
C GLN A 44 4.60 -14.04 8.36
N ARG A 45 5.59 -13.15 8.49
CA ARG A 45 6.77 -13.38 9.33
C ARG A 45 6.41 -13.50 10.80
N ALA A 46 5.53 -12.64 11.30
CA ALA A 46 5.02 -12.69 12.68
C ALA A 46 4.30 -14.02 12.99
N PHE A 47 3.48 -14.53 12.06
CA PHE A 47 2.83 -15.83 12.22
C PHE A 47 3.82 -16.99 12.24
N ASN A 48 4.82 -16.98 11.36
CA ASN A 48 5.88 -17.99 11.35
C ASN A 48 6.69 -17.95 12.64
N TYR A 49 7.02 -16.75 13.12
CA TYR A 49 7.72 -16.55 14.38
C TYR A 49 6.93 -17.11 15.58
N ALA A 50 5.65 -16.76 15.68
CA ALA A 50 4.77 -17.27 16.74
C ALA A 50 4.64 -18.81 16.69
N LYS A 51 4.65 -19.40 15.49
CA LYS A 51 4.69 -20.85 15.30
C LYS A 51 5.98 -21.45 15.88
N TYR A 52 7.15 -20.89 15.58
CA TYR A 52 8.42 -21.41 16.11
C TYR A 52 8.49 -21.34 17.64
N LEU A 53 8.02 -20.24 18.25
CA LEU A 53 7.93 -20.13 19.71
C LEU A 53 7.01 -21.20 20.32
N ARG A 54 5.87 -21.46 19.67
CA ARG A 54 4.96 -22.53 20.10
C ARG A 54 5.64 -23.90 20.00
N ASP A 55 6.28 -24.19 18.87
CA ASP A 55 6.93 -25.47 18.63
C ASP A 55 8.10 -25.70 19.64
N MET A 56 8.86 -24.66 19.99
CA MET A 56 9.86 -24.69 21.07
C MET A 56 9.23 -25.01 22.43
N LYS A 57 8.08 -24.40 22.75
CA LYS A 57 7.33 -24.68 23.99
C LYS A 57 6.81 -26.12 24.03
N ASP A 58 6.35 -26.64 22.90
CA ASP A 58 5.88 -28.02 22.78
C ASP A 58 7.03 -29.01 22.97
N HIS A 59 8.20 -28.74 22.37
CA HIS A 59 9.42 -29.53 22.61
C HIS A 59 9.85 -29.52 24.08
N ARG A 60 9.82 -28.36 24.74
CA ARG A 60 10.10 -28.26 26.18
C ARG A 60 9.14 -29.10 27.01
N THR A 61 7.86 -29.10 26.64
CA THR A 61 6.82 -29.88 27.31
C THR A 61 7.07 -31.38 27.12
N ALA A 62 7.38 -31.82 25.89
CA ALA A 62 7.73 -33.21 25.61
C ALA A 62 8.98 -33.66 26.39
N ILE A 63 10.02 -32.83 26.45
CA ILE A 63 11.22 -33.10 27.27
C ILE A 63 10.84 -33.25 28.74
N THR A 64 9.98 -32.37 29.26
CA THR A 64 9.52 -32.43 30.67
C THR A 64 8.80 -33.74 30.98
N THR A 65 7.89 -34.16 30.11
CA THR A 65 7.18 -35.46 30.24
C THR A 65 8.16 -36.63 30.17
N ASN A 66 9.11 -36.59 29.23
CA ASN A 66 10.09 -37.65 29.08
C ASN A 66 11.04 -37.74 30.29
N ILE A 67 11.42 -36.60 30.88
CA ILE A 67 12.20 -36.55 32.13
C ILE A 67 11.43 -37.24 33.26
N HIS A 68 10.13 -36.96 33.40
CA HIS A 68 9.29 -37.59 34.42
C HIS A 68 9.23 -39.12 34.23
N ASN A 69 8.95 -39.57 33.00
CA ASN A 69 8.90 -41.00 32.67
C ASN A 69 10.24 -41.69 32.89
N TYR A 70 11.33 -41.04 32.46
CA TYR A 70 12.70 -41.54 32.64
C TYR A 70 13.05 -41.69 34.12
N THR A 71 12.72 -40.69 34.93
CA THR A 71 12.94 -40.71 36.39
C THR A 71 12.25 -41.90 37.02
N ALA A 72 10.96 -42.11 36.73
CA ALA A 72 10.21 -43.25 37.26
C ALA A 72 10.81 -44.61 36.84
N LYS A 73 11.34 -44.71 35.62
CA LYS A 73 11.99 -45.93 35.11
C LYS A 73 13.37 -46.15 35.71
N LEU A 74 14.14 -45.09 35.92
CA LEU A 74 15.43 -45.18 36.58
C LEU A 74 15.28 -45.67 38.03
N GLU A 75 14.27 -45.21 38.76
CA GLU A 75 13.98 -45.71 40.11
C GLU A 75 13.59 -47.20 40.12
N GLN A 76 12.85 -47.67 39.10
CA GLN A 76 12.56 -49.10 38.93
C GLN A 76 13.83 -49.92 38.65
N ILE A 77 14.75 -49.40 37.83
CA ILE A 77 16.02 -50.07 37.55
C ILE A 77 16.87 -50.14 38.81
N LYS A 78 17.01 -49.03 39.54
CA LYS A 78 17.74 -48.97 40.81
C LYS A 78 17.24 -49.99 41.83
N ALA A 79 15.93 -50.18 41.93
CA ALA A 79 15.33 -51.16 42.84
C ALA A 79 15.69 -52.63 42.48
N LEU A 80 16.09 -52.89 41.23
CA LEU A 80 16.46 -54.21 40.73
C LEU A 80 17.98 -54.40 40.61
N SER A 81 18.77 -53.33 40.75
CA SER A 81 20.21 -53.34 40.54
C SER A 81 20.97 -53.99 41.70
N LEU A 82 22.06 -54.66 41.35
CA LEU A 82 22.99 -55.26 42.30
C LEU A 82 24.04 -54.23 42.75
N PRO A 83 24.70 -54.42 43.92
CA PRO A 83 25.70 -53.48 44.44
C PRO A 83 26.90 -53.18 43.52
N LYS A 84 27.13 -53.99 42.48
CA LYS A 84 28.22 -53.81 41.52
C LYS A 84 27.77 -53.15 40.21
N ASP A 85 26.47 -52.93 40.03
CA ASP A 85 25.94 -52.28 38.83
C ASP A 85 26.23 -50.78 38.90
N ASP A 86 26.84 -50.22 37.86
CA ASP A 86 27.08 -48.79 37.73
C ASP A 86 25.97 -48.13 36.91
N LEU A 87 25.14 -47.33 37.59
CA LEU A 87 24.07 -46.54 36.97
C LEU A 87 24.41 -45.05 36.89
N ALA A 88 25.63 -44.63 37.23
CA ALA A 88 26.00 -43.22 37.34
C ALA A 88 25.79 -42.45 36.02
N PHE A 89 25.92 -43.10 34.87
CA PHE A 89 25.68 -42.47 33.58
C PHE A 89 24.19 -42.13 33.34
N LEU A 90 23.27 -42.96 33.84
CA LEU A 90 21.82 -42.72 33.75
C LEU A 90 21.40 -41.55 34.64
N GLU A 91 21.97 -41.50 35.86
CA GLU A 91 21.77 -40.38 36.78
C GLU A 91 22.36 -39.09 36.20
N THR A 92 23.58 -39.15 35.66
CA THR A 92 24.24 -38.00 35.03
C THR A 92 23.44 -37.46 33.84
N PHE A 93 22.85 -38.35 33.02
CA PHE A 93 21.99 -37.95 31.92
C PHE A 93 20.75 -37.17 32.42
N LEU A 94 20.09 -37.68 33.46
CA LEU A 94 18.93 -37.01 34.08
C LEU A 94 19.31 -35.68 34.72
N ASP A 95 20.38 -35.65 35.52
CA ASP A 95 20.73 -34.51 36.35
C ASP A 95 21.43 -33.39 35.60
N ARG A 96 22.17 -33.71 34.54
CA ARG A 96 22.92 -32.72 33.75
C ARG A 96 22.27 -32.49 32.41
N THR A 97 22.25 -33.51 31.56
CA THR A 97 21.86 -33.36 30.15
C THR A 97 20.41 -32.90 30.01
N CYS A 98 19.48 -33.59 30.67
CA CYS A 98 18.06 -33.25 30.63
C CYS A 98 17.76 -31.86 31.20
N LYS A 99 18.30 -31.52 32.38
CA LYS A 99 18.10 -30.21 33.02
C LYS A 99 18.72 -29.07 32.20
N GLN A 100 19.89 -29.31 31.58
CA GLN A 100 20.55 -28.33 30.71
C GLN A 100 19.68 -28.00 29.50
N PHE A 101 19.17 -29.01 28.77
CA PHE A 101 18.31 -28.76 27.61
C PHE A 101 17.01 -28.04 27.98
N GLN A 102 16.37 -28.44 29.08
CA GLN A 102 15.16 -27.77 29.55
C GLN A 102 15.42 -26.30 29.93
N THR A 103 16.57 -26.04 30.55
CA THR A 103 16.99 -24.69 30.93
C THR A 103 17.28 -23.83 29.71
N GLN A 104 18.02 -24.37 28.73
CA GLN A 104 18.37 -23.65 27.51
C GLN A 104 17.11 -23.21 26.75
N ILE A 105 16.21 -24.15 26.45
CA ILE A 105 14.95 -23.83 25.73
C ILE A 105 14.12 -22.79 26.48
N ARG A 106 14.13 -22.80 27.82
CA ARG A 106 13.45 -21.76 28.63
C ARG A 106 14.12 -20.40 28.48
N VAL A 107 15.45 -20.33 28.52
CA VAL A 107 16.19 -19.08 28.32
C VAL A 107 15.91 -18.52 26.94
N ASP A 108 16.00 -19.35 25.91
CA ASP A 108 15.77 -18.94 24.52
C ASP A 108 14.33 -18.43 24.33
N LEU A 109 13.33 -19.17 24.84
CA LEU A 109 11.94 -18.72 24.83
C LEU A 109 11.74 -17.38 25.54
N ASN A 110 12.41 -17.16 26.69
CA ASN A 110 12.28 -15.90 27.43
C ASN A 110 12.93 -14.74 26.68
N TYR A 111 14.06 -14.98 26.01
CA TYR A 111 14.75 -13.98 25.18
C TYR A 111 13.94 -13.61 23.94
N LEU A 112 13.36 -14.62 23.27
CA LEU A 112 12.65 -14.41 22.01
C LEU A 112 11.22 -13.86 22.23
N ARG A 113 10.51 -14.25 23.28
CA ARG A 113 9.09 -13.87 23.46
C ARG A 113 8.75 -12.38 23.27
N PRO A 114 9.56 -11.40 23.72
CA PRO A 114 9.33 -9.98 23.46
C PRO A 114 9.23 -9.62 21.97
N GLY A 115 9.82 -10.40 21.07
CA GLY A 115 9.74 -10.20 19.62
C GLY A 115 8.31 -10.25 19.07
N GLN A 116 7.38 -10.93 19.74
CA GLN A 116 5.97 -10.95 19.33
C GLN A 116 5.35 -9.55 19.42
N ASP A 117 5.57 -8.86 20.54
CA ASP A 117 5.08 -7.49 20.75
C ASP A 117 5.75 -6.52 19.77
N LEU A 118 7.03 -6.76 19.45
CA LEU A 118 7.76 -5.95 18.49
C LEU A 118 7.19 -6.07 17.05
N PHE A 119 6.77 -7.27 16.63
CA PHE A 119 6.08 -7.46 15.35
C PHE A 119 4.74 -6.69 15.29
N GLU A 120 3.98 -6.70 16.39
CA GLU A 120 2.72 -5.94 16.49
C GLU A 120 2.96 -4.43 16.41
N GLN A 121 3.93 -3.93 17.18
CA GLN A 121 4.32 -2.52 17.17
C GLN A 121 4.79 -2.08 15.79
N MET A 122 5.63 -2.88 15.13
CA MET A 122 6.09 -2.59 13.76
C MET A 122 4.92 -2.52 12.76
N THR A 123 3.97 -3.46 12.86
CA THR A 123 2.77 -3.45 12.01
C THR A 123 1.93 -2.19 12.24
N ALA A 124 1.75 -1.78 13.50
CA ALA A 124 1.02 -0.57 13.86
C ALA A 124 1.74 0.68 13.34
N THR A 125 3.06 0.76 13.49
CA THR A 125 3.88 1.87 12.97
C THR A 125 3.75 2.02 11.46
N ILE A 126 3.84 0.92 10.71
CA ILE A 126 3.70 0.95 9.25
C ILE A 126 2.30 1.42 8.83
N ARG A 127 1.24 0.94 9.50
CA ARG A 127 -0.12 1.43 9.26
C ARG A 127 -0.23 2.93 9.53
N GLY A 128 0.31 3.41 10.64
CA GLY A 128 0.34 4.84 10.97
C GLY A 128 1.07 5.67 9.90
N MET A 129 2.21 5.19 9.40
CA MET A 129 2.94 5.87 8.32
C MET A 129 2.17 5.91 6.99
N ILE A 130 1.47 4.82 6.64
CA ILE A 130 0.59 4.76 5.46
C ILE A 130 -0.54 5.77 5.60
N GLU A 131 -1.21 5.80 6.76
CA GLU A 131 -2.32 6.71 7.04
C GLU A 131 -1.88 8.19 6.92
N VAL A 132 -0.71 8.54 7.48
CA VAL A 132 -0.14 9.88 7.37
C VAL A 132 0.14 10.24 5.90
N LYS A 133 0.84 9.39 5.15
CA LYS A 133 1.19 9.67 3.74
C LYS A 133 -0.05 9.77 2.85
N GLN A 134 -1.07 8.96 3.09
CA GLN A 134 -2.35 9.04 2.37
C GLN A 134 -3.08 10.34 2.69
N ALA A 135 -3.17 10.73 3.98
CA ALA A 135 -3.79 11.99 4.38
C ALA A 135 -3.09 13.22 3.77
N GLU A 136 -1.76 13.20 3.67
CA GLU A 136 -0.99 14.25 2.99
C GLU A 136 -1.28 14.30 1.48
N SER A 137 -1.30 13.14 0.81
CA SER A 137 -1.63 13.03 -0.61
C SER A 137 -3.03 13.56 -0.91
N ASP A 138 -4.02 13.17 -0.11
CA ASP A 138 -5.42 13.60 -0.28
C ASP A 138 -5.57 15.11 -0.07
N ARG A 139 -4.87 15.66 0.94
CA ARG A 139 -4.83 17.11 1.18
C ARG A 139 -4.21 17.87 0.01
N ASN A 140 -3.11 17.37 -0.55
CA ASN A 140 -2.45 17.99 -1.70
C ASN A 140 -3.33 17.94 -2.96
N LEU A 141 -4.01 16.82 -3.18
CA LEU A 141 -4.98 16.69 -4.27
C LEU A 141 -6.15 17.66 -4.10
N GLN A 142 -6.72 17.77 -2.90
CA GLN A 142 -7.81 18.69 -2.60
C GLN A 142 -7.39 20.15 -2.83
N GLN A 143 -6.20 20.55 -2.39
CA GLN A 143 -5.67 21.89 -2.64
C GLN A 143 -5.49 22.17 -4.14
N THR A 144 -5.01 21.18 -4.89
CA THR A 144 -4.84 21.30 -6.35
C THR A 144 -6.19 21.45 -7.06
N LEU A 145 -7.20 20.67 -6.66
CA LEU A 145 -8.55 20.77 -7.20
C LEU A 145 -9.17 22.14 -6.90
N GLN A 146 -9.07 22.62 -5.65
CA GLN A 146 -9.56 23.95 -5.27
C GLN A 146 -8.87 25.08 -6.06
N ALA A 147 -7.55 24.98 -6.27
CA ALA A 147 -6.81 25.95 -7.06
C ALA A 147 -7.27 25.95 -8.53
N ASN A 148 -7.49 24.76 -9.11
CA ASN A 148 -7.99 24.61 -10.48
C ASN A 148 -9.42 25.12 -10.65
N GLU A 149 -10.32 24.84 -9.70
CA GLU A 149 -11.69 25.36 -9.69
C GLU A 149 -11.72 26.89 -9.58
N ALA A 150 -10.92 27.47 -8.67
CA ALA A 150 -10.81 28.92 -8.54
C ALA A 150 -10.24 29.57 -9.83
N ALA A 151 -9.30 28.91 -10.50
CA ALA A 151 -8.77 29.37 -11.78
C ALA A 151 -9.83 29.27 -12.90
N ALA A 152 -10.64 28.21 -12.92
CA ALA A 152 -11.73 28.03 -13.89
C ALA A 152 -12.82 29.08 -13.70
N GLN A 153 -13.25 29.36 -12.45
CA GLN A 153 -14.20 30.42 -12.14
C GLN A 153 -13.71 31.79 -12.59
N LYS A 154 -12.42 32.11 -12.39
CA LYS A 154 -11.83 33.35 -12.90
C LYS A 154 -11.85 33.42 -14.43
N ARG A 155 -11.64 32.30 -15.13
CA ARG A 155 -11.73 32.25 -16.60
C ARG A 155 -13.17 32.45 -17.08
N GLU A 156 -14.14 31.85 -16.40
CA GLU A 156 -15.57 32.00 -16.70
C GLU A 156 -16.05 33.44 -16.50
N GLN A 157 -15.72 34.07 -15.36
CA GLN A 157 -16.02 35.48 -15.10
C GLN A 157 -15.43 36.41 -16.16
N LYS A 158 -14.18 36.16 -16.59
CA LYS A 158 -13.56 36.92 -17.68
C LYS A 158 -14.31 36.74 -18.99
N LEU A 159 -14.77 35.52 -19.30
CA LEU A 159 -15.51 35.24 -20.52
C LEU A 159 -16.90 35.91 -20.52
N GLU A 160 -17.62 35.84 -19.40
CA GLU A 160 -18.92 36.52 -19.22
C GLU A 160 -18.80 38.04 -19.41
N LEU A 161 -17.74 38.65 -18.85
CA LEU A 161 -17.46 40.07 -19.03
C LEU A 161 -17.24 40.43 -20.50
N VAL A 162 -16.47 39.61 -21.23
CA VAL A 162 -16.21 39.81 -22.67
C VAL A 162 -17.50 39.67 -23.48
N ILE A 163 -18.28 38.62 -23.25
CA ILE A 163 -19.55 38.39 -23.94
C ILE A 163 -20.54 39.54 -23.69
N THR A 164 -20.68 39.99 -22.45
CA THR A 164 -21.56 41.10 -22.08
C THR A 164 -21.13 42.40 -22.73
N THR A 165 -19.82 42.69 -22.77
CA THR A 165 -19.27 43.91 -23.38
C THR A 165 -19.51 43.93 -24.90
N VAL A 166 -19.28 42.82 -25.58
CA VAL A 166 -19.53 42.71 -27.03
C VAL A 166 -21.03 42.77 -27.33
N GLY A 167 -21.84 42.04 -26.56
CA GLY A 167 -23.30 42.01 -26.74
C GLY A 167 -23.98 43.37 -26.50
N THR A 168 -23.57 44.10 -25.45
CA THR A 168 -24.10 45.44 -25.16
C THR A 168 -23.62 46.48 -26.18
N GLY A 169 -22.34 46.44 -26.57
CA GLY A 169 -21.80 47.33 -27.61
C GLY A 169 -22.51 47.16 -28.96
N LEU A 170 -22.85 45.92 -29.35
CA LEU A 170 -23.59 45.66 -30.58
C LEU A 170 -25.08 46.07 -30.47
N ALA A 171 -25.74 45.81 -29.34
CA ALA A 171 -27.16 46.15 -29.15
C ALA A 171 -27.43 47.66 -29.16
N VAL A 172 -26.52 48.48 -28.64
CA VAL A 172 -26.64 49.95 -28.68
C VAL A 172 -26.31 50.52 -30.08
N SER A 173 -25.56 49.78 -30.90
CA SER A 173 -25.18 50.18 -32.28
C SER A 173 -26.25 49.96 -33.35
N GLY A 174 -27.46 49.52 -32.97
CA GLY A 174 -28.64 49.48 -33.86
C GLY A 174 -29.04 50.84 -34.44
N ILE A 175 -28.42 51.94 -33.97
CA ILE A 175 -28.48 53.26 -34.57
C ILE A 175 -27.03 53.74 -34.75
N SER A 176 -26.59 53.94 -36.00
CA SER A 176 -25.27 54.43 -36.45
C SER A 176 -24.16 53.40 -36.64
N SER A 177 -24.07 52.88 -37.87
CA SER A 177 -22.95 52.14 -38.43
C SER A 177 -21.67 53.00 -38.49
N GLN A 178 -20.70 52.71 -37.62
CA GLN A 178 -19.25 52.92 -37.83
C GLN A 178 -18.50 52.36 -36.62
N VAL A 179 -17.98 51.13 -36.72
CA VAL A 179 -17.13 50.54 -35.68
C VAL A 179 -15.69 50.96 -35.94
N ALA A 180 -15.10 51.67 -34.98
CA ALA A 180 -13.68 51.98 -34.95
C ALA A 180 -12.86 50.68 -34.80
N SER A 181 -11.87 50.51 -35.67
CA SER A 181 -10.96 49.34 -35.75
C SER A 181 -10.18 49.03 -34.46
N ASP A 182 -10.10 50.00 -33.54
CA ASP A 182 -9.32 49.96 -32.31
C ASP A 182 -9.87 48.95 -31.26
N ALA A 183 -11.19 48.76 -31.23
CA ALA A 183 -11.81 47.81 -30.29
C ALA A 183 -11.51 46.35 -30.66
N THR A 184 -11.51 46.03 -31.95
CA THR A 184 -11.17 44.69 -32.46
C THR A 184 -9.69 44.37 -32.26
N GLU A 185 -8.82 45.38 -32.35
CA GLU A 185 -7.36 45.23 -32.17
C GLU A 185 -6.99 44.98 -30.69
N ARG A 186 -7.72 45.59 -29.74
CA ARG A 186 -7.62 45.23 -28.31
C ARG A 186 -8.14 43.83 -27.99
N ILE A 187 -9.19 43.36 -28.66
CA ILE A 187 -9.73 42.00 -28.47
C ILE A 187 -8.74 40.94 -28.98
N LEU A 188 -8.06 41.20 -30.11
CA LEU A 188 -7.04 40.30 -30.67
C LEU A 188 -5.74 40.26 -29.85
N SER A 189 -5.37 41.35 -29.17
CA SER A 189 -4.17 41.39 -28.33
C SER A 189 -4.35 40.72 -26.97
N VAL A 190 -5.54 40.79 -26.36
CA VAL A 190 -5.88 40.07 -25.11
C VAL A 190 -5.91 38.55 -25.32
N SER A 191 -6.33 38.07 -26.49
CA SER A 191 -6.36 36.63 -26.82
C SER A 191 -4.96 36.01 -26.99
N LYS A 192 -3.94 36.81 -27.35
CA LYS A 192 -2.58 36.30 -27.61
C LYS A 192 -1.72 36.11 -26.36
N GLN A 193 -2.13 36.61 -25.19
CA GLN A 193 -1.25 36.71 -24.02
C GLN A 193 -1.46 35.63 -22.95
N ASP A 194 -1.89 34.42 -23.32
CA ASP A 194 -1.90 33.24 -22.44
C ASP A 194 -1.78 31.91 -23.23
N ALA A 195 -0.84 31.85 -24.18
CA ALA A 195 -0.51 30.62 -24.91
C ALA A 195 0.94 30.16 -24.64
N ASN A 196 1.29 29.96 -23.37
CA ASN A 196 2.31 28.98 -23.01
C ASN A 196 1.58 27.72 -22.51
N LEU A 197 0.93 27.03 -23.45
CA LEU A 197 0.43 25.68 -23.27
C LEU A 197 1.61 24.71 -23.47
N PRO A 198 1.81 23.71 -22.59
CA PRO A 198 2.72 22.61 -22.89
C PRO A 198 2.26 21.93 -24.18
N SER A 199 3.18 21.75 -25.12
CA SER A 199 2.95 21.10 -26.39
C SER A 199 2.64 19.62 -26.20
N TYR A 200 1.39 19.29 -25.93
CA TYR A 200 0.87 17.95 -26.17
C TYR A 200 -0.44 18.08 -26.93
N VAL A 201 -0.52 17.28 -27.99
CA VAL A 201 -1.64 17.05 -28.90
C VAL A 201 -1.44 17.71 -30.28
N GLY A 202 -0.58 17.07 -31.08
CA GLY A 202 -0.59 17.23 -32.53
C GLY A 202 -1.75 16.43 -33.12
N TYR A 203 -2.95 17.00 -33.17
CA TYR A 203 -3.99 16.51 -34.06
C TYR A 203 -3.73 17.04 -35.46
N SER A 204 -3.49 16.14 -36.41
CA SER A 204 -3.31 16.50 -37.81
C SER A 204 -4.69 16.79 -38.42
N PHE A 205 -4.79 17.77 -39.33
CA PHE A 205 -6.03 18.12 -40.04
C PHE A 205 -6.73 16.88 -40.65
N LEU A 206 -5.95 15.86 -41.01
CA LEU A 206 -6.44 14.57 -41.50
C LEU A 206 -7.28 13.78 -40.49
N ASP A 207 -7.02 13.87 -39.17
CA ASP A 207 -7.80 13.19 -38.14
C ASP A 207 -9.19 13.82 -37.95
N ILE A 208 -9.25 15.15 -38.05
CA ILE A 208 -10.53 15.88 -37.98
C ILE A 208 -11.38 15.50 -39.20
N VAL A 209 -10.77 15.46 -40.39
CA VAL A 209 -11.44 15.03 -41.62
C VAL A 209 -11.88 13.57 -41.54
N PHE A 210 -11.07 12.69 -40.96
CA PHE A 210 -11.42 11.27 -40.77
C PHE A 210 -12.64 11.10 -39.85
N HIS A 211 -12.68 11.77 -38.71
CA HIS A 211 -13.82 11.68 -37.79
C HIS A 211 -15.10 12.28 -38.37
N LEU A 212 -15.00 13.35 -39.16
CA LEU A 212 -16.14 13.95 -39.84
C LEU A 212 -16.70 13.00 -40.91
N LEU A 213 -15.83 12.33 -41.68
CA LEU A 213 -16.24 11.31 -42.66
C LEU A 213 -16.87 10.08 -42.00
N VAL A 214 -16.30 9.58 -40.89
CA VAL A 214 -16.87 8.45 -40.13
C VAL A 214 -18.26 8.81 -39.58
N GLY A 215 -18.44 10.04 -39.08
CA GLY A 215 -19.75 10.52 -38.62
C GLY A 215 -20.82 10.54 -39.71
N VAL A 216 -20.48 10.97 -40.93
CA VAL A 216 -21.41 10.99 -42.07
C VAL A 216 -21.74 9.56 -42.55
N ILE A 217 -20.77 8.65 -42.55
CA ILE A 217 -20.98 7.25 -42.96
C ILE A 217 -21.86 6.50 -41.95
N LEU A 218 -21.77 6.80 -40.65
CA LEU A 218 -22.63 6.18 -39.63
C LEU A 218 -24.05 6.78 -39.60
N ALA A 219 -24.20 8.08 -39.86
CA ALA A 219 -25.51 8.74 -39.81
C ALA A 219 -26.41 8.41 -41.01
N THR A 220 -25.82 8.13 -42.17
CA THR A 220 -26.57 7.82 -43.41
C THR A 220 -27.42 6.55 -43.34
N PRO A 221 -26.95 5.38 -42.86
CA PRO A 221 -27.80 4.19 -42.73
C PRO A 221 -28.91 4.36 -41.69
N VAL A 222 -28.66 5.07 -40.58
CA VAL A 222 -29.70 5.36 -39.56
C VAL A 222 -30.80 6.26 -40.13
N GLY A 223 -30.42 7.29 -40.90
CA GLY A 223 -31.36 8.16 -41.60
C GLY A 223 -32.21 7.42 -42.63
N ILE A 224 -31.60 6.50 -43.41
CA ILE A 224 -32.31 5.69 -44.40
C ILE A 224 -33.29 4.71 -43.72
N ILE A 225 -32.90 4.06 -42.63
CA ILE A 225 -33.77 3.15 -41.87
C ILE A 225 -34.96 3.91 -41.25
N ALA A 226 -34.71 5.07 -40.63
CA ALA A 226 -35.76 5.92 -40.06
C ALA A 226 -36.73 6.46 -41.13
N TRP A 227 -36.21 6.82 -42.30
CA TRP A 227 -37.02 7.25 -43.44
C TRP A 227 -37.86 6.10 -44.01
N TRP A 228 -37.32 4.89 -44.08
CA TRP A 228 -38.05 3.70 -44.54
C TRP A 228 -39.16 3.28 -43.58
N TRP A 229 -38.93 3.40 -42.25
CA TRP A 229 -39.96 3.18 -41.23
C TRP A 229 -41.10 4.20 -41.29
N ARG A 230 -40.81 5.47 -41.61
CA ARG A 230 -41.85 6.50 -41.80
C ARG A 230 -42.70 6.31 -43.06
N ARG A 231 -42.23 5.53 -44.04
CA ARG A 231 -42.94 5.31 -45.32
C ARG A 231 -43.80 4.05 -45.37
N LYS A 232 -43.86 3.23 -44.31
CA LYS A 232 -44.83 2.13 -44.26
C LYS A 232 -46.24 2.69 -44.06
N PRO A 233 -47.17 2.54 -45.02
CA PRO A 233 -48.58 2.79 -44.75
C PRO A 233 -49.08 1.75 -43.73
N LYS A 234 -49.99 2.18 -42.84
CA LYS A 234 -50.72 1.27 -41.95
C LYS A 234 -51.54 0.27 -42.77
#